data_AF-A0A382WBQ2-F1
#
_entry.id   AF-A0A382WBQ2-F1
#
_cell.length_a   1.000
_cell.length_b   1.000
_cell.length_c   1.000
_cell.angle_alpha   90.00
_cell.angle_beta   90.00
_cell.angle_gamma   90.00
#
_symmetry.space_group_name_H-M   'P 1'
#
loop_
_entity.id
_entity.type
_entity.pdbx_description
1 polymer ?
#
loop_
_entity_poly.entity_id
_entity_poly.type
_entity_poly.pdbx_seq_one_letter_code
_entity_poly.pdbx_strand_id
1 'polypeptide(L)'
;MKASSPAAGHGTLVYPMSRVYRVYESNPENPAFDLARDAIAIDGTGSYYSWNELSRNIPEAVRAGLPPGYDYSPWVPDGQLASGGRIHREDFARTYRGLDQVSPQWPATSVAAGETIEVDFFATAPHDPSVWDVWMTTNDWRPELALTWDRMEYLGRPEVRFSE
;
A
#
# COMPACT_ATOMS: atom_id res chain seq x y z
N MET A 1 -17.09 1.81 30.05
CA MET A 1 -15.92 1.56 29.18
C MET A 1 -16.45 1.41 27.77
N LYS A 2 -16.10 2.31 26.84
CA LYS A 2 -16.38 2.07 25.42
C LYS A 2 -15.45 0.92 25.00
N ALA A 3 -16.02 -0.21 24.61
CA ALA A 3 -15.23 -1.22 23.91
C ALA A 3 -14.72 -0.57 22.62
N SER A 4 -13.41 -0.51 22.45
CA SER A 4 -12.83 -0.24 21.13
C SER A 4 -13.18 -1.45 20.29
N SER A 5 -14.03 -1.28 19.27
CA SER A 5 -14.08 -2.26 18.19
C SER A 5 -12.64 -2.43 17.66
N PRO A 6 -12.21 -3.66 17.32
CA PRO A 6 -10.93 -3.82 16.63
C PRO A 6 -10.95 -2.94 15.38
N ALA A 7 -9.93 -2.09 15.25
CA ALA A 7 -9.73 -1.26 14.08
C ALA A 7 -9.39 -2.18 12.91
N ALA A 8 -10.39 -2.47 12.09
CA ALA A 8 -10.28 -3.26 10.88
C ALA A 8 -10.34 -2.32 9.66
N GLY A 9 -9.29 -1.52 9.44
CA GLY A 9 -9.13 -0.66 8.26
C GLY A 9 -8.86 -1.48 7.03
N HIS A 10 -9.84 -1.53 6.12
CA HIS A 10 -9.73 -2.39 4.95
C HIS A 10 -10.12 -1.67 3.68
N GLY A 11 -9.17 -1.65 2.75
CA GLY A 11 -9.33 -1.11 1.41
C GLY A 11 -7.99 -1.00 0.70
N THR A 12 -8.01 -0.44 -0.51
CA THR A 12 -6.80 -0.12 -1.26
C THR A 12 -7.09 0.94 -2.33
N LEU A 13 -6.05 1.46 -2.98
CA LEU A 13 -6.20 2.33 -4.14
C LEU A 13 -6.67 1.55 -5.37
N VAL A 14 -7.80 1.96 -5.93
CA VAL A 14 -8.34 1.47 -7.21
C VAL A 14 -8.02 2.43 -8.35
N TYR A 15 -7.77 3.71 -8.06
CA TYR A 15 -7.20 4.68 -9.00
C TYR A 15 -6.24 5.67 -8.29
N PRO A 16 -5.03 5.92 -8.82
CA PRO A 16 -4.29 5.00 -9.67
C PRO A 16 -4.16 3.64 -8.97
N MET A 17 -4.37 2.56 -9.73
CA MET A 17 -4.52 1.23 -9.17
C MET A 17 -3.24 0.74 -8.47
N SER A 18 -3.37 0.34 -7.20
CA SER A 18 -2.28 -0.20 -6.39
C SER A 18 -1.75 -1.54 -6.91
N ARG A 19 -0.51 -1.91 -6.57
CA ARG A 19 0.06 -3.22 -6.94
C ARG A 19 -0.75 -4.39 -6.36
N VAL A 20 -1.18 -4.31 -5.09
CA VAL A 20 -1.96 -5.37 -4.45
C VAL A 20 -3.29 -5.61 -5.17
N TYR A 21 -3.98 -4.53 -5.58
CA TYR A 21 -5.23 -4.65 -6.31
C TYR A 21 -5.01 -5.16 -7.73
N ARG A 22 -3.92 -4.76 -8.40
CA ARG A 22 -3.54 -5.31 -9.71
C ARG A 22 -3.30 -6.82 -9.65
N VAL A 23 -2.62 -7.32 -8.62
CA VAL A 23 -2.41 -8.77 -8.47
C VAL A 23 -3.74 -9.47 -8.24
N TYR A 24 -4.61 -8.92 -7.40
CA TYR A 24 -5.96 -9.45 -7.17
C TYR A 24 -6.82 -9.48 -8.45
N GLU A 25 -6.94 -8.36 -9.16
CA GLU A 25 -7.71 -8.25 -10.40
C GLU A 25 -7.12 -9.09 -11.55
N SER A 26 -5.84 -9.49 -11.44
CA SER A 26 -5.20 -10.38 -12.43
C SER A 26 -5.61 -11.84 -12.31
N ASN A 27 -6.50 -12.19 -11.38
CA ASN A 27 -6.88 -13.55 -10.97
C ASN A 27 -5.74 -14.28 -10.21
N PRO A 28 -5.80 -14.37 -8.85
CA PRO A 28 -4.77 -15.05 -8.07
C PRO A 28 -4.54 -16.52 -8.43
N GLU A 29 -5.55 -17.24 -8.94
CA GLU A 29 -5.42 -18.65 -9.35
C GLU A 29 -4.77 -18.80 -10.73
N ASN A 30 -4.83 -17.77 -11.57
CA ASN A 30 -4.24 -17.78 -12.91
C ASN A 30 -3.79 -16.36 -13.30
N PRO A 31 -2.69 -15.85 -12.71
CA PRO A 31 -2.34 -14.44 -12.80
C PRO A 31 -1.98 -14.00 -14.22
N ALA A 32 -2.54 -12.88 -14.66
CA ALA A 32 -2.42 -12.37 -16.02
C ALA A 32 -1.01 -11.85 -16.40
N PHE A 33 -0.12 -11.58 -15.43
CA PHE A 33 1.22 -11.03 -15.69
C PHE A 33 2.31 -11.66 -14.81
N ASP A 34 3.57 -11.61 -15.26
CA ASP A 34 4.70 -12.30 -14.63
C ASP A 34 4.90 -11.91 -13.16
N LEU A 35 4.96 -10.61 -12.87
CA LEU A 35 5.14 -10.14 -11.50
C LEU A 35 4.01 -10.57 -10.55
N ALA A 36 2.78 -10.75 -11.03
CA ALA A 36 1.71 -11.31 -10.23
C ALA A 36 1.90 -12.82 -10.00
N ARG A 37 2.35 -13.57 -11.01
CA ARG A 37 2.71 -14.99 -10.84
C ARG A 37 3.80 -15.16 -9.79
N ASP A 38 4.84 -14.33 -9.85
CA ASP A 38 5.93 -14.33 -8.88
C ASP A 38 5.45 -13.92 -7.49
N ALA A 39 4.59 -12.90 -7.40
CA ALA A 39 4.01 -12.43 -6.15
C ALA A 39 3.17 -13.54 -5.47
N ILE A 40 2.37 -14.26 -6.26
CA ILE A 40 1.59 -15.41 -5.80
C ILE A 40 2.48 -16.58 -5.39
N ALA A 41 3.58 -16.84 -6.12
CA ALA A 41 4.55 -17.87 -5.72
C ALA A 41 5.23 -17.54 -4.38
N ILE A 42 5.45 -16.25 -4.10
CA ILE A 42 6.11 -15.77 -2.87
C ILE A 42 5.18 -15.82 -1.66
N ASP A 43 3.96 -15.30 -1.78
CA ASP A 43 3.06 -15.10 -0.63
C ASP A 43 1.86 -16.07 -0.59
N GLY A 44 1.59 -16.78 -1.68
CA GLY A 44 0.37 -17.57 -1.88
C GLY A 44 -0.83 -16.70 -2.26
N THR A 45 -1.89 -17.33 -2.76
CA THR A 45 -3.11 -16.63 -3.22
C THR A 45 -3.86 -15.94 -2.09
N GLY A 46 -3.81 -16.49 -0.87
CA GLY A 46 -4.52 -15.99 0.31
C GLY A 46 -4.22 -14.53 0.65
N SER A 47 -2.97 -14.09 0.48
CA SER A 47 -2.61 -12.68 0.68
C SER A 47 -3.32 -11.75 -0.29
N TYR A 48 -3.46 -12.16 -1.55
CA TYR A 48 -4.04 -11.32 -2.61
C TYR A 48 -5.56 -11.40 -2.67
N TYR A 49 -6.19 -12.47 -2.16
CA TYR A 49 -7.62 -12.43 -1.84
C TYR A 49 -7.94 -11.48 -0.69
N SER A 50 -6.96 -11.19 0.17
CA SER A 50 -7.03 -10.18 1.22
C SER A 50 -6.34 -8.89 0.78
N TRP A 51 -6.58 -8.47 -0.47
CA TRP A 51 -6.02 -7.25 -1.07
C TRP A 51 -6.35 -5.98 -0.27
N ASN A 52 -7.44 -6.02 0.49
CA ASN A 52 -7.90 -4.94 1.36
C ASN A 52 -7.23 -4.94 2.75
N GLU A 53 -6.35 -5.89 3.07
CA GLU A 53 -5.70 -6.03 4.39
C GLU A 53 -4.17 -5.83 4.34
N LEU A 54 -3.67 -5.09 3.34
CA LEU A 54 -2.29 -4.61 3.39
C LEU A 54 -2.20 -3.48 4.42
N SER A 55 -2.11 -3.87 5.69
CA SER A 55 -2.25 -2.99 6.84
C SER A 55 -1.19 -3.24 7.91
N ARG A 56 -0.88 -2.21 8.69
CA ARG A 56 0.03 -2.33 9.84
C ARG A 56 -0.50 -1.56 11.04
N ASN A 57 -0.56 -2.24 12.18
CA ASN A 57 -0.89 -1.60 13.44
C ASN A 57 0.33 -0.88 13.99
N ILE A 58 0.31 0.45 14.01
CA ILE A 58 1.39 1.31 14.51
C ILE A 58 0.84 2.21 15.62
N PRO A 59 0.73 1.70 16.87
CA PRO A 59 0.20 2.46 18.00
C PRO A 59 0.93 3.77 18.27
N GLU A 60 2.22 3.84 17.95
CA GLU A 60 3.07 5.02 18.10
C GLU A 60 2.56 6.19 17.25
N ALA A 61 2.13 5.94 16.01
CA ALA A 61 1.57 6.97 15.14
C ALA A 61 0.24 7.52 15.70
N VAL A 62 -0.60 6.63 16.24
CA VAL A 62 -1.86 7.01 16.88
C VAL A 62 -1.59 7.84 18.14
N ARG A 63 -0.66 7.41 19.01
CA ARG A 63 -0.29 8.16 20.22
C ARG A 63 0.34 9.51 19.91
N ALA A 64 1.02 9.65 18.78
CA ALA A 64 1.54 10.92 18.28
C ALA A 64 0.47 11.84 17.69
N GLY A 65 -0.80 11.39 17.59
CA GLY A 65 -1.90 12.17 17.06
C GLY A 65 -1.98 12.17 15.53
N LEU A 66 -1.42 11.15 14.85
CA LEU A 66 -1.42 11.00 13.39
C LEU A 66 -0.88 12.23 12.63
N PRO A 67 0.33 12.74 13.00
CA PRO A 67 0.87 13.95 12.40
C PRO A 67 1.11 13.73 10.89
N PRO A 68 0.84 14.75 10.03
CA PRO A 68 1.18 14.68 8.60
C PRO A 68 2.66 14.36 8.40
N GLY A 69 2.95 13.37 7.54
CA GLY A 69 4.34 12.98 7.24
C GLY A 69 5.05 12.23 8.37
N TYR A 70 4.32 11.51 9.23
CA TYR A 70 4.89 10.67 10.30
C TYR A 70 5.98 9.71 9.76
N ASP A 71 7.03 9.49 10.55
CA ASP A 71 8.11 8.55 10.21
C ASP A 71 7.69 7.09 10.45
N TYR A 72 7.36 6.41 9.35
CA TYR A 72 7.00 4.99 9.36
C TYR A 72 8.19 4.04 9.19
N SER A 73 9.41 4.55 8.96
CA SER A 73 10.60 3.74 8.68
C SER A 73 10.96 2.70 9.75
N PRO A 74 10.67 2.89 11.06
CA PRO A 74 10.91 1.84 12.06
C PRO A 74 10.05 0.59 11.88
N TRP A 75 8.92 0.70 11.16
CA TRP A 75 7.97 -0.39 10.93
C TRP A 75 7.94 -0.87 9.49
N VAL A 76 8.34 0.00 8.56
CA VAL A 76 8.36 -0.27 7.12
C VAL A 76 9.77 0.04 6.62
N PRO A 77 10.72 -0.91 6.72
CA PRO A 77 12.10 -0.68 6.30
C PRO A 77 12.23 -0.42 4.80
N ASP A 78 13.36 0.15 4.40
CA ASP A 78 13.75 0.26 3.00
C ASP A 78 13.66 -1.08 2.26
N GLY A 79 13.15 -1.04 1.04
CA GLY A 79 12.83 -2.22 0.23
C GLY A 79 11.56 -2.95 0.64
N GLN A 80 10.81 -2.45 1.64
CA GLN A 80 9.57 -3.08 2.13
C GLN A 80 8.37 -2.13 2.13
N LEU A 81 8.48 -0.99 1.44
CA LEU A 81 7.44 0.03 1.37
C LEU A 81 6.16 -0.51 0.72
N ALA A 82 6.28 -1.33 -0.33
CA ALA A 82 5.11 -1.82 -1.06
C ALA A 82 4.40 -2.96 -0.32
N SER A 83 5.08 -3.72 0.53
CA SER A 83 4.46 -4.72 1.42
C SER A 83 3.99 -4.15 2.77
N GLY A 84 4.29 -2.89 3.09
CA GLY A 84 4.06 -2.31 4.41
C GLY A 84 4.87 -3.00 5.51
N GLY A 85 6.07 -3.50 5.18
CA GLY A 85 6.92 -4.24 6.12
C GLY A 85 6.39 -5.62 6.51
N ARG A 86 5.42 -6.17 5.78
CA ARG A 86 4.79 -7.49 6.07
C ARG A 86 5.47 -8.60 5.29
N ILE A 87 6.71 -8.92 5.64
CA ILE A 87 7.53 -9.88 4.88
C ILE A 87 7.79 -11.21 5.61
N HIS A 88 7.49 -11.28 6.91
CA HIS A 88 7.77 -12.42 7.79
C HIS A 88 6.49 -13.17 8.15
N ARG A 89 6.43 -14.48 7.85
CA ARG A 89 5.21 -15.30 8.07
C ARG A 89 5.00 -15.66 9.54
N GLU A 90 6.05 -15.58 10.33
CA GLU A 90 6.04 -15.71 11.78
C GLU A 90 5.32 -14.53 12.47
N ASP A 91 5.39 -13.34 11.87
CA ASP A 91 4.79 -12.12 12.41
C ASP A 91 3.41 -11.83 11.81
N PHE A 92 3.17 -12.27 10.58
CA PHE A 92 1.96 -11.95 9.82
C PHE A 92 1.31 -13.19 9.23
N ALA A 93 0.01 -13.35 9.47
CA ALA A 93 -0.81 -14.39 8.82
C ALA A 93 -0.84 -14.25 7.29
N ARG A 94 -0.63 -13.02 6.79
CA ARG A 94 -0.54 -12.67 5.37
C ARG A 94 0.68 -11.80 5.16
N THR A 95 1.61 -12.26 4.33
CA THR A 95 2.75 -11.47 3.85
C THR A 95 2.44 -10.87 2.48
N TYR A 96 3.11 -9.79 2.12
CA TYR A 96 2.95 -9.14 0.81
C TYR A 96 4.31 -8.88 0.15
N ARG A 97 5.29 -9.75 0.42
CA ARG A 97 6.69 -9.58 -0.02
C ARG A 97 6.81 -9.55 -1.54
N GLY A 98 5.90 -10.22 -2.25
CA GLY A 98 5.78 -10.18 -3.69
C GLY A 98 5.53 -8.76 -4.24
N LEU A 99 5.00 -7.83 -3.45
CA LEU A 99 4.79 -6.46 -3.90
C LEU A 99 6.08 -5.63 -3.91
N ASP A 100 7.12 -6.08 -3.20
CA ASP A 100 8.43 -5.43 -3.11
C ASP A 100 9.37 -5.80 -4.27
N GLN A 101 8.92 -6.63 -5.22
CA GLN A 101 9.69 -6.99 -6.40
C GLN A 101 10.16 -5.74 -7.16
N VAL A 102 11.47 -5.67 -7.42
CA VAL A 102 12.13 -4.58 -8.14
C VAL A 102 12.07 -4.87 -9.63
N SER A 103 11.22 -4.14 -10.36
CA SER A 103 11.04 -4.33 -11.79
C SER A 103 10.38 -3.12 -12.46
N PRO A 104 10.84 -2.71 -13.66
CA PRO A 104 10.15 -1.73 -14.51
C PRO A 104 8.84 -2.25 -15.10
N GLN A 105 8.55 -3.56 -14.98
CA GLN A 105 7.42 -4.19 -15.65
C GLN A 105 6.12 -4.23 -14.82
N TRP A 106 6.09 -3.59 -13.65
CA TRP A 106 4.85 -3.41 -12.92
C TRP A 106 3.86 -2.61 -13.78
N PRO A 107 2.63 -3.11 -14.03
CA PRO A 107 1.63 -2.34 -14.75
C PRO A 107 1.36 -1.02 -14.03
N ALA A 108 1.45 0.10 -14.76
CA ALA A 108 1.29 1.45 -14.22
C ALA A 108 0.04 2.14 -14.78
N THR A 109 -0.47 3.14 -14.06
CA THR A 109 -1.48 4.07 -14.57
C THR A 109 -0.75 5.26 -15.16
N SER A 110 -1.02 5.59 -16.42
CA SER A 110 -0.49 6.81 -17.05
C SER A 110 -1.12 8.04 -16.38
N VAL A 111 -0.28 9.00 -16.02
CA VAL A 111 -0.66 10.31 -15.48
C VAL A 111 0.12 11.40 -16.21
N ALA A 112 -0.41 12.61 -16.26
CA ALA A 112 0.25 13.75 -16.88
C ALA A 112 0.87 14.67 -15.82
N ALA A 113 2.13 15.08 -16.04
CA ALA A 113 2.82 15.99 -15.13
C ALA A 113 2.11 17.36 -15.06
N GLY A 114 1.92 17.87 -13.85
CA GLY A 114 1.28 19.16 -13.60
C GLY A 114 -0.26 19.13 -13.57
N GLU A 115 -0.89 17.99 -13.88
CA GLU A 115 -2.33 17.82 -13.72
C GLU A 115 -2.69 17.41 -12.29
N THR A 116 -3.87 17.82 -11.85
CA THR A 116 -4.48 17.27 -10.62
C THR A 116 -5.09 15.93 -10.95
N ILE A 117 -4.68 14.88 -10.23
CA ILE A 117 -5.30 13.57 -10.30
C ILE A 117 -6.19 13.35 -9.09
N GLU A 118 -7.36 12.73 -9.32
CA GLU A 118 -8.14 12.15 -8.23
C GLU A 118 -7.51 10.82 -7.82
N VAL A 119 -7.63 10.49 -6.55
CA VAL A 119 -7.11 9.25 -5.98
C VAL A 119 -8.27 8.54 -5.28
N ASP A 120 -8.68 7.41 -5.84
CA ASP A 120 -9.81 6.64 -5.39
C ASP A 120 -9.34 5.49 -4.51
N PHE A 121 -9.71 5.57 -3.24
CA PHE A 121 -9.52 4.48 -2.28
C PHE A 121 -10.83 3.73 -2.07
N PHE A 122 -10.86 2.45 -2.45
CA PHE A 122 -12.02 1.61 -2.21
C PHE A 122 -11.96 1.05 -0.78
N ALA A 123 -12.74 1.66 0.13
CA ALA A 123 -12.86 1.21 1.50
C ALA A 123 -13.95 0.15 1.65
N THR A 124 -13.56 -1.11 1.84
CA THR A 124 -14.50 -2.19 2.20
C THR A 124 -14.99 -2.07 3.65
N ALA A 125 -14.23 -1.38 4.50
CA ALA A 125 -14.60 -1.03 5.87
C ALA A 125 -14.07 0.38 6.19
N PRO A 126 -14.94 1.41 6.24
CA PRO A 126 -14.55 2.80 6.55
C PRO A 126 -14.02 2.99 7.98
N HIS A 127 -13.10 3.95 8.17
CA HIS A 127 -12.48 4.27 9.47
C HIS A 127 -12.71 5.70 9.90
N ASP A 128 -12.73 5.91 11.21
CA ASP A 128 -12.76 7.24 11.83
C ASP A 128 -11.75 7.29 13.00
N PRO A 129 -10.72 8.14 12.93
CA PRO A 129 -10.37 9.02 11.80
C PRO A 129 -9.81 8.25 10.60
N SER A 130 -10.11 8.74 9.39
CA SER A 130 -9.37 8.38 8.16
C SER A 130 -8.42 9.52 7.79
N VAL A 131 -7.12 9.23 7.77
CA VAL A 131 -6.08 10.17 7.32
C VAL A 131 -5.33 9.59 6.14
N TRP A 132 -4.98 10.44 5.18
CA TRP A 132 -4.23 10.07 3.98
C TRP A 132 -2.99 10.92 3.91
N ASP A 133 -1.84 10.28 3.77
CA ASP A 133 -0.58 10.96 3.51
C ASP A 133 -0.05 10.40 2.19
N VAL A 134 0.35 11.28 1.27
CA VAL A 134 0.76 10.89 -0.08
C VAL A 134 2.24 11.15 -0.25
N TRP A 135 2.94 10.15 -0.78
CA TRP A 135 4.34 10.27 -1.20
C TRP A 135 4.49 9.90 -2.67
N MET A 136 5.50 10.47 -3.31
CA MET A 136 5.90 10.13 -4.68
C MET A 136 7.40 9.90 -4.72
N THR A 137 7.87 9.05 -5.63
CA THR A 137 9.31 8.84 -5.79
C THR A 137 10.00 10.10 -6.29
N THR A 138 11.26 10.30 -5.90
CA THR A 138 12.08 11.41 -6.40
C THR A 138 12.33 11.25 -7.91
N ASN A 139 12.57 12.36 -8.61
CA ASN A 139 12.76 12.37 -10.07
C ASN A 139 13.98 11.54 -10.55
N ASP A 140 14.95 11.29 -9.66
CA ASP A 140 16.13 10.47 -9.94
C ASP A 140 15.94 8.99 -9.57
N TRP A 141 14.83 8.60 -8.94
CA TRP A 141 14.49 7.20 -8.73
C TRP A 141 14.25 6.48 -10.06
N ARG A 142 14.53 5.18 -10.07
CA ARG A 142 14.39 4.29 -11.23
C ARG A 142 13.70 3.00 -10.80
N PRO A 143 12.78 2.44 -11.61
CA PRO A 143 12.03 1.24 -11.21
C PRO A 143 12.86 -0.04 -11.15
N GLU A 144 14.11 0.00 -11.62
CA GLU A 144 15.13 -1.03 -11.40
C GLU A 144 15.79 -0.94 -10.01
N LEU A 145 15.37 0.00 -9.16
CA LEU A 145 15.82 0.18 -7.79
C LEU A 145 14.69 -0.11 -6.80
N ALA A 146 15.05 -0.58 -5.61
CA ALA A 146 14.09 -0.75 -4.53
C ALA A 146 13.48 0.60 -4.10
N LEU A 147 12.23 0.56 -3.63
CA LEU A 147 11.62 1.70 -2.94
C LEU A 147 12.29 1.87 -1.58
N THR A 148 12.73 3.08 -1.29
CA THR A 148 13.52 3.46 -0.10
C THR A 148 13.01 4.82 0.37
N TRP A 149 12.98 5.08 1.67
CA TRP A 149 12.42 6.33 2.21
C TRP A 149 13.19 7.57 1.77
N ASP A 150 14.51 7.47 1.56
CA ASP A 150 15.33 8.56 1.03
C ASP A 150 15.02 8.90 -0.44
N ARG A 151 14.25 8.03 -1.12
CA ARG A 151 13.75 8.22 -2.50
C ARG A 151 12.27 8.55 -2.56
N MET A 152 11.65 8.91 -1.43
CA MET A 152 10.25 9.35 -1.37
C MET A 152 10.16 10.82 -0.98
N GLU A 153 9.38 11.60 -1.74
CA GLU A 153 8.99 12.96 -1.42
C GLU A 153 7.57 12.96 -0.84
N TYR A 154 7.38 13.58 0.33
CA TYR A 154 6.06 13.76 0.93
C TYR A 154 5.32 14.90 0.23
N LEU A 155 4.18 14.59 -0.37
CA LEU A 155 3.37 15.55 -1.12
C LEU A 155 2.31 16.26 -0.26
N GLY A 156 1.98 15.71 0.91
CA GLY A 156 0.99 16.28 1.82
C GLY A 156 -0.20 15.36 2.10
N ARG A 157 -1.16 15.92 2.83
CA ARG A 157 -2.45 15.31 3.17
C ARG A 157 -3.54 15.92 2.29
N PRO A 158 -4.13 15.16 1.35
CA PRO A 158 -5.16 15.70 0.46
C PRO A 158 -6.48 15.94 1.21
N GLU A 159 -7.35 16.74 0.61
CA GLU A 159 -8.77 16.76 0.99
C GLU A 159 -9.43 15.43 0.65
N VAL A 160 -10.28 14.93 1.53
CA VAL A 160 -10.96 13.64 1.37
C VAL A 160 -12.44 13.90 1.16
N ARG A 161 -13.01 13.27 0.13
CA ARG A 161 -14.45 13.23 -0.11
C ARG A 161 -14.94 11.80 0.03
N PHE A 162 -16.01 11.60 0.78
CA PHE A 162 -16.68 10.32 0.86
C PHE A 162 -17.80 10.30 -0.16
N SER A 163 -17.79 9.30 -1.04
CA SER A 163 -18.89 8.98 -1.94
C SER A 163 -19.59 7.73 -1.43
N GLU A 164 -20.93 7.75 -1.44
CA GLU A 164 -21.78 6.60 -1.13
C GLU A 164 -21.91 5.64 -2.32
#